data_AF-A0A3S0ENU2-F1
#
_entry.id   AF-A0A3S0ENU2-F1
#
_cell.length_a   1.000
_cell.length_b   1.000
_cell.length_c   1.000
_cell.angle_alpha   90.00
_cell.angle_beta   90.00
_cell.angle_gamma   90.00
#
_symmetry.space_group_name_H-M   'P 1'
#
loop_
_entity.id
_entity.type
_entity.pdbx_description
1 polymer ?
#
loop_
_entity_poly.entity_id
_entity_poly.type
_entity_poly.pdbx_seq_one_letter_code
_entity_poly.pdbx_strand_id
1 'polypeptide(L)'
;MKKDTDPIALTGKVYVAAYLAPYYPRYKLPDQLQRGDIKIDCHLDEQGRANRAGKTRKCRLRGYSGFFTGVVYDGESWRKFDIAAIVGSSVRYSNQSTKAEKIPRVLSQLEAKAGLIAVYGIGSYLLGQ
;
A
#
# COMPACT_ATOMS: atom_id res chain seq x y z
N MET A 1 21.00 15.51 -8.85
CA MET A 1 19.91 14.64 -8.37
C MET A 1 20.47 13.75 -7.27
N LYS A 2 19.95 13.82 -6.04
CA LYS A 2 20.23 12.75 -5.06
C LYS A 2 19.60 11.47 -5.60
N LYS A 3 20.34 10.37 -5.59
CA LYS A 3 19.77 9.09 -6.04
C LYS A 3 18.72 8.64 -5.03
N ASP A 4 17.67 8.02 -5.55
CA ASP A 4 16.71 7.25 -4.75
C ASP A 4 17.39 6.00 -4.22
N THR A 5 18.28 6.16 -3.23
CA THR A 5 19.05 5.09 -2.56
C THR A 5 18.83 5.06 -1.04
N ASP A 6 18.43 6.18 -0.45
CA ASP A 6 18.21 6.25 0.99
C ASP A 6 16.95 5.46 1.38
N PRO A 7 17.05 4.52 2.32
CA PRO A 7 15.90 3.77 2.78
C PRO A 7 15.00 4.62 3.68
N ILE A 8 13.76 4.17 3.84
CA ILE A 8 12.71 4.91 4.54
C ILE A 8 12.14 4.02 5.64
N ALA A 9 12.48 4.33 6.90
CA ALA A 9 11.84 3.73 8.07
C ALA A 9 10.34 4.03 8.06
N LEU A 10 9.50 3.04 8.37
CA LEU A 10 8.06 3.21 8.34
C LEU A 10 7.56 3.84 9.64
N THR A 11 6.67 4.84 9.55
CA THR A 11 6.04 5.45 10.73
C THR A 11 4.98 4.54 11.36
N GLY A 12 4.51 3.53 10.63
CA GLY A 12 3.35 2.73 10.98
C GLY A 12 2.01 3.44 10.75
N LYS A 13 2.01 4.71 10.30
CA LYS A 13 0.76 5.36 9.88
C LYS A 13 0.41 4.87 8.49
N VAL A 14 -0.74 4.22 8.39
CA VAL A 14 -1.23 3.66 7.13
C VAL A 14 -2.50 4.36 6.70
N TYR A 15 -2.55 4.70 5.43
CA TYR A 15 -3.65 5.41 4.80
C TYR A 15 -4.17 4.65 3.58
N VAL A 16 -5.34 5.05 3.12
CA VAL A 16 -5.93 4.58 1.87
C VAL A 16 -6.03 5.73 0.87
N ALA A 17 -5.95 5.41 -0.42
CA ALA A 17 -6.18 6.38 -1.48
C ALA A 17 -7.60 6.97 -1.42
N ALA A 18 -7.82 8.16 -2.00
CA ALA A 18 -9.03 8.96 -1.80
C ALA A 18 -10.35 8.21 -2.11
N TYR A 19 -10.39 7.36 -3.15
CA TYR A 19 -11.58 6.58 -3.52
C TYR A 19 -11.85 5.37 -2.59
N LEU A 20 -10.89 4.99 -1.73
CA LEU A 20 -11.08 4.01 -0.66
C LEU A 20 -11.60 4.65 0.64
N ALA A 21 -11.38 5.96 0.83
CA ALA A 21 -11.73 6.65 2.06
C ALA A 21 -13.23 6.54 2.46
N PRO A 22 -14.21 6.48 1.54
CA PRO A 22 -15.61 6.22 1.92
C PRO A 22 -15.84 4.86 2.61
N TYR A 23 -15.03 3.85 2.28
CA TYR A 23 -15.13 2.50 2.85
C TYR A 23 -14.26 2.31 4.09
N TYR A 24 -13.18 3.09 4.21
CA TYR A 24 -12.22 3.03 5.30
C TYR A 24 -11.90 4.43 5.85
N PRO A 25 -12.89 5.17 6.39
CA PRO A 25 -12.77 6.60 6.70
C PRO A 25 -11.72 6.93 7.76
N ARG A 26 -11.46 6.00 8.70
CA ARG A 26 -10.39 6.12 9.71
C ARG A 26 -8.98 6.16 9.10
N TYR A 27 -8.83 5.64 7.88
CA TYR A 27 -7.57 5.56 7.16
C TYR A 27 -7.49 6.60 6.02
N LYS A 28 -8.37 7.60 6.00
CA LYS A 28 -8.32 8.70 5.03
C LYS A 28 -6.95 9.39 5.11
N LEU A 29 -6.36 9.68 3.95
CA LEU A 29 -5.12 10.46 3.86
C LEU A 29 -5.27 11.85 4.51
N PRO A 30 -4.35 12.27 5.39
CA PRO A 30 -4.33 13.61 5.98
C PRO A 30 -3.71 14.64 5.03
N ASP A 31 -3.89 15.92 5.34
CA ASP A 31 -3.31 17.04 4.58
C ASP A 31 -1.80 17.22 4.86
N GLN A 32 -1.32 16.76 6.02
CA GLN A 32 0.09 16.77 6.42
C GLN A 32 0.62 15.34 6.56
N LEU A 33 1.75 15.06 5.91
CA LEU A 33 2.37 13.74 5.81
C LEU A 33 3.77 13.75 6.43
N GLN A 34 4.17 12.62 7.00
CA GLN A 34 5.52 12.39 7.54
C GLN A 34 6.28 11.40 6.65
N ARG A 35 7.60 11.57 6.52
CA ARG A 35 8.46 10.60 5.83
C ARG A 35 8.32 9.24 6.52
N GLY A 36 7.98 8.21 5.75
CA GLY A 36 7.67 6.87 6.25
C GLY A 36 6.18 6.54 6.38
N ASP A 37 5.29 7.51 6.15
CA ASP A 37 3.85 7.26 6.08
C ASP A 37 3.50 6.39 4.85
N ILE A 38 2.53 5.50 5.02
CA ILE A 38 2.17 4.49 4.03
C ILE A 38 0.79 4.83 3.46
N LYS A 39 0.61 4.67 2.15
CA LYS A 39 -0.70 4.71 1.50
C LYS A 39 -0.91 3.46 0.65
N ILE A 40 -2.07 2.84 0.81
CA ILE A 40 -2.53 1.70 0.02
C ILE A 40 -3.37 2.20 -1.16
N ASP A 41 -2.97 1.81 -2.36
CA ASP A 41 -3.71 1.98 -3.61
C ASP A 41 -4.18 0.61 -4.11
N CYS A 42 -5.41 0.55 -4.61
CA CYS A 42 -6.10 -0.66 -5.04
C CYS A 42 -7.23 -0.32 -6.02
N HIS A 43 -7.61 -1.27 -6.86
CA HIS A 43 -8.76 -1.11 -7.76
C HIS A 43 -9.67 -2.28 -7.48
N LEU A 44 -10.96 -2.04 -7.34
CA LEU A 44 -11.88 -3.05 -6.87
C LEU A 44 -13.16 -3.07 -7.71
N ASP A 45 -13.86 -4.20 -7.67
CA ASP A 45 -14.80 -4.62 -8.68
C ASP A 45 -15.93 -5.48 -8.04
N GLU A 46 -17.15 -5.04 -7.61
CA GLU A 46 -17.82 -3.72 -7.63
C GLU A 46 -18.68 -3.32 -6.36
N GLN A 47 -19.04 -4.22 -5.43
CA GLN A 47 -19.86 -3.97 -4.20
C GLN A 47 -19.16 -3.15 -3.09
N GLY A 48 -18.93 -1.86 -3.32
CA GLY A 48 -18.09 -1.02 -2.47
C GLY A 48 -16.63 -1.03 -2.93
N ARG A 49 -16.46 -1.01 -4.25
CA ARG A 49 -15.25 -1.50 -4.88
C ARG A 49 -14.90 -0.64 -6.13
N ALA A 50 -13.66 -0.11 -6.22
CA ALA A 50 -13.22 0.99 -7.11
C ALA A 50 -12.83 0.61 -8.56
N ASN A 51 -13.79 0.62 -9.48
CA ASN A 51 -13.61 0.05 -10.82
C ASN A 51 -13.03 1.04 -11.84
N ARG A 52 -12.05 0.59 -12.64
CA ARG A 52 -11.34 1.38 -13.67
C ARG A 52 -11.97 1.22 -15.06
N ALA A 53 -13.25 1.51 -15.20
CA ALA A 53 -13.89 1.62 -16.50
C ALA A 53 -13.15 2.69 -17.34
N GLY A 54 -12.43 2.25 -18.38
CA GLY A 54 -11.61 3.11 -19.25
C GLY A 54 -10.12 2.73 -19.40
N LYS A 55 -9.58 1.73 -18.69
CA LYS A 55 -8.18 1.30 -18.89
C LYS A 55 -7.99 0.09 -19.80
N THR A 56 -6.92 0.13 -20.59
CA THR A 56 -6.56 -0.80 -21.68
C THR A 56 -6.38 -2.25 -21.21
N ARG A 57 -6.38 -3.21 -22.15
CA ARG A 57 -6.18 -4.67 -21.91
C ARG A 57 -4.98 -4.98 -20.98
N LYS A 58 -3.91 -4.18 -21.05
CA LYS A 58 -2.70 -4.30 -20.21
C LYS A 58 -2.95 -3.87 -18.75
N CYS A 59 -3.81 -2.89 -18.52
CA CYS A 59 -4.29 -2.52 -17.18
C CYS A 59 -5.30 -3.52 -16.61
N ARG A 60 -6.10 -4.19 -17.46
CA ARG A 60 -6.95 -5.31 -17.03
C ARG A 60 -6.09 -6.43 -16.44
N LEU A 61 -5.08 -6.91 -17.17
CA LEU A 61 -4.14 -7.94 -16.66
C LEU A 61 -3.45 -7.56 -15.33
N ARG A 62 -3.28 -6.27 -15.01
CA ARG A 62 -2.73 -5.80 -13.72
C ARG A 62 -3.77 -5.45 -12.64
N GLY A 63 -5.04 -5.26 -12.99
CA GLY A 63 -6.13 -4.97 -12.03
C GLY A 63 -6.95 -6.21 -11.64
N TYR A 64 -6.92 -7.25 -12.48
CA TYR A 64 -7.55 -8.55 -12.23
C TYR A 64 -6.78 -9.39 -11.21
N SER A 65 -5.48 -9.12 -11.07
CA SER A 65 -4.70 -9.63 -9.96
C SER A 65 -5.18 -8.98 -8.66
N GLY A 66 -5.30 -9.73 -7.56
CA GLY A 66 -5.86 -9.23 -6.29
C GLY A 66 -5.00 -8.20 -5.53
N PHE A 67 -4.02 -7.58 -6.19
CA PHE A 67 -2.84 -6.97 -5.57
C PHE A 67 -3.14 -5.55 -5.07
N PHE A 68 -2.65 -5.25 -3.87
CA PHE A 68 -2.52 -3.89 -3.36
C PHE A 68 -1.20 -3.28 -3.83
N THR A 69 -1.20 -2.00 -4.20
CA THR A 69 0.03 -1.23 -4.42
C THR A 69 0.34 -0.46 -3.15
N GLY A 70 1.47 -0.76 -2.51
CA GLY A 70 2.00 0.05 -1.42
C GLY A 70 2.78 1.24 -1.96
N VAL A 71 2.52 2.42 -1.42
CA VAL A 71 3.43 3.56 -1.57
C VAL A 71 3.80 4.12 -0.20
N VAL A 72 5.05 4.53 -0.05
CA VAL A 72 5.60 5.21 1.13
C VAL A 72 5.86 6.68 0.76
N TYR A 73 5.67 7.59 1.70
CA TYR A 73 6.05 8.99 1.52
C TYR A 73 7.54 9.17 1.88
N ASP A 74 8.34 9.74 0.98
CA ASP A 74 9.78 9.96 1.20
C ASP A 74 10.11 11.31 1.85
N GLY A 75 9.12 12.19 2.00
CA GLY A 75 9.26 13.59 2.43
C GLY A 75 8.84 14.61 1.35
N GLU A 76 8.93 14.22 0.07
CA GLU A 76 8.63 15.04 -1.12
C GLU A 76 7.62 14.36 -2.05
N SER A 77 7.64 13.01 -2.13
CA SER A 77 6.99 12.20 -3.14
C SER A 77 6.52 10.83 -2.62
N TRP A 78 5.69 10.15 -3.40
CA TRP A 78 5.20 8.79 -3.11
C TRP A 78 5.99 7.73 -3.87
N ARG A 79 6.81 6.93 -3.16
CA ARG A 79 7.59 5.82 -3.73
C ARG A 79 6.86 4.50 -3.60
N LYS A 80 6.89 3.66 -4.63
CA LYS A 80 6.28 2.31 -4.61
C LYS A 80 7.19 1.31 -3.90
N PHE A 81 6.58 0.43 -3.10
CA PHE A 81 7.22 -0.75 -2.52
C PHE A 81 6.33 -2.00 -2.70
N ASP A 82 6.88 -3.20 -2.57
CA ASP A 82 6.06 -4.43 -2.54
C ASP A 82 5.54 -4.69 -1.12
N ILE A 83 4.22 -4.61 -0.93
CA ILE A 83 3.56 -4.93 0.35
C ILE A 83 3.89 -6.38 0.77
N ALA A 84 4.04 -7.32 -0.18
CA ALA A 84 4.32 -8.72 0.14
C ALA A 84 5.71 -8.93 0.77
N ALA A 85 6.68 -8.03 0.52
CA ALA A 85 7.99 -8.05 1.19
C ALA A 85 7.86 -7.74 2.69
N ILE A 86 6.81 -7.01 3.09
CA ILE A 86 6.55 -6.59 4.47
C ILE A 86 5.60 -7.53 5.21
N VAL A 87 4.46 -7.85 4.60
CA VAL A 87 3.37 -8.63 5.24
C VAL A 87 3.52 -10.14 5.05
N GLY A 88 4.45 -10.56 4.19
CA GLY A 88 4.73 -11.95 3.85
C GLY A 88 3.86 -12.50 2.71
N SER A 89 4.39 -13.51 2.02
CA SER A 89 3.75 -14.16 0.87
C SER A 89 2.50 -14.98 1.22
N SER A 90 2.22 -15.22 2.50
CA SER A 90 0.99 -15.89 2.99
C SER A 90 -0.27 -15.05 2.80
N VAL A 91 -0.13 -13.74 2.52
CA VAL A 91 -1.22 -12.85 2.10
C VAL A 91 -1.41 -12.87 0.56
N ARG A 92 -0.96 -13.94 -0.13
CA ARG A 92 -0.96 -14.03 -1.60
C ARG A 92 -2.33 -13.74 -2.22
N TYR A 93 -2.32 -12.84 -3.18
CA TYR A 93 -3.47 -12.11 -3.70
C TYR A 93 -4.22 -12.84 -4.84
N SER A 94 -4.67 -14.08 -4.57
CA SER A 94 -5.14 -15.01 -5.61
C SER A 94 -6.52 -14.68 -6.25
N ASN A 95 -7.43 -13.96 -5.58
CA ASN A 95 -8.77 -13.68 -6.11
C ASN A 95 -9.37 -12.35 -5.63
N GLN A 96 -10.18 -11.71 -6.50
CA GLN A 96 -10.77 -10.39 -6.24
C GLN A 96 -11.88 -10.38 -5.19
N SER A 97 -12.62 -11.49 -5.04
CA SER A 97 -13.77 -11.63 -4.14
C SER A 97 -13.45 -11.35 -2.67
N THR A 98 -12.20 -11.58 -2.24
CA THR A 98 -11.76 -11.46 -0.84
C THR A 98 -11.04 -10.13 -0.54
N LYS A 99 -11.01 -9.16 -1.47
CA LYS A 99 -10.28 -7.88 -1.28
C LYS A 99 -10.77 -7.08 -0.06
N ALA A 100 -12.09 -7.01 0.16
CA ALA A 100 -12.68 -6.21 1.25
C ALA A 100 -12.29 -6.74 2.65
N GLU A 101 -12.25 -8.06 2.82
CA GLU A 101 -11.81 -8.76 4.03
C GLU A 101 -10.29 -8.59 4.28
N LYS A 102 -9.51 -8.50 3.19
CA LYS A 102 -8.04 -8.44 3.26
C LYS A 102 -7.49 -7.05 3.55
N ILE A 103 -8.16 -5.97 3.17
CA ILE A 103 -7.70 -4.59 3.45
C ILE A 103 -7.46 -4.36 4.96
N PRO A 104 -8.40 -4.65 5.89
CA PRO A 104 -8.18 -4.49 7.32
C PRO A 104 -6.95 -5.25 7.84
N ARG A 105 -6.71 -6.47 7.35
CA ARG A 105 -5.55 -7.27 7.74
C ARG A 105 -4.23 -6.66 7.23
N VAL A 106 -4.21 -6.18 5.99
CA VAL A 106 -3.02 -5.52 5.41
C VAL A 106 -2.73 -4.20 6.11
N LEU A 107 -3.75 -3.40 6.43
CA LEU A 107 -3.61 -2.17 7.22
C LEU A 107 -2.94 -2.49 8.58
N SER A 108 -3.55 -3.38 9.38
CA SER A 108 -3.03 -3.78 10.69
C SER A 108 -1.62 -4.37 10.65
N GLN A 109 -1.29 -5.18 9.64
CA GLN A 109 0.05 -5.75 9.49
C GLN A 109 1.10 -4.72 9.08
N LEU A 110 0.74 -3.64 8.38
CA LEU A 110 1.63 -2.54 8.04
C LEU A 110 1.81 -1.58 9.23
N GLU A 111 0.75 -1.33 10.01
CA GLU A 111 0.80 -0.56 11.26
C GLU A 111 1.76 -1.21 12.27
N ALA A 112 1.66 -2.54 12.44
CA ALA A 112 2.51 -3.33 13.33
C ALA A 112 4.00 -3.41 12.91
N LYS A 113 4.42 -2.69 11.87
CA LYS A 113 5.81 -2.61 11.38
C LYS A 113 6.46 -1.24 11.61
N ALA A 114 5.76 -0.32 12.29
CA ALA A 114 6.28 0.96 12.75
C ALA A 114 7.69 0.84 13.36
N GLY A 115 8.68 1.53 12.82
CA GLY A 115 10.05 1.55 13.35
C GLY A 115 10.83 0.21 13.31
N LEU A 116 10.21 -0.91 12.93
CA LEU A 116 10.86 -2.22 12.87
C LEU A 116 11.49 -2.52 11.51
N ILE A 117 10.99 -1.88 10.46
CA ILE A 117 11.49 -2.06 9.09
C ILE A 117 11.62 -0.72 8.39
N ALA A 118 12.44 -0.76 7.35
CA ALA A 118 12.51 0.28 6.35
C ALA A 118 12.32 -0.32 4.96
N VAL A 119 11.82 0.51 4.04
CA VAL A 119 11.62 0.17 2.63
C VAL A 119 12.64 0.87 1.76
N TYR A 120 13.09 0.18 0.72
CA TYR A 120 13.99 0.70 -0.28
C TYR A 120 13.58 0.23 -1.67
N GLY A 121 13.00 1.16 -2.45
CA GLY A 121 12.34 0.83 -3.70
C GLY A 121 11.31 -0.27 -3.49
N ILE A 122 11.43 -1.37 -4.24
CA ILE A 122 10.53 -2.53 -4.16
C ILE A 122 10.82 -3.40 -2.91
N GLY A 123 12.04 -3.35 -2.35
CA GLY A 123 12.46 -4.18 -1.22
C GLY A 123 12.17 -3.58 0.16
N SER A 124 12.25 -4.43 1.18
CA SER A 124 12.18 -4.04 2.59
C SER A 124 13.20 -4.83 3.40
N TYR A 125 13.67 -4.26 4.51
CA TYR A 125 14.64 -4.88 5.40
C TYR A 125 14.38 -4.48 6.86
N LEU A 126 14.87 -5.29 7.80
CA LEU A 126 14.75 -5.04 9.23
C LEU A 126 15.71 -3.93 9.66
N LEU A 127 15.21 -3.01 10.48
CA LEU A 127 16.07 -2.12 11.24
C LEU A 127 16.67 -2.95 12.39
N GLY A 128 17.99 -2.95 12.51
CA GLY A 128 18.69 -3.71 13.56
C GLY A 128 18.27 -3.23 14.95
N GLN A 129 18.27 -4.16 15.91
CA GLN A 129 18.12 -3.85 17.33
C GLN A 129 19.40 -3.22 17.89
#